data_AF-A0A813T463-F1
#
_entry.id   AF-A0A813T463-F1
#
_cell.length_a   1.000
_cell.length_b   1.000
_cell.length_c   1.000
_cell.angle_alpha   90.00
_cell.angle_beta   90.00
_cell.angle_gamma   90.00
#
_symmetry.space_group_name_H-M   'P 1'
#
loop_
_entity.id
_entity.type
_entity.pdbx_description
1 polymer ?
#
loop_
_entity_poly.entity_id
_entity_poly.type
_entity_poly.pdbx_seq_one_letter_code
_entity_poly.pdbx_strand_id
1 'polypeptide(L)'
;MTNSGKIINPSKLIDGTHIANVQGFEYLGLPIGNNRFIMELIEEKWKKVERSMYSLYGLGCKPSVMNPNLVGFLYKQYCQSIFRHILDNIYIPSSILEELDTRQNIHIKRMIVLKKFTHITPLYEALKLESVSQIYYKHKVFFLEQLLRNQSCKDVLLYIRGKQTQFNKKNTCLCVQLKSLENRLFINCFDHEPKLIKALIKFSFKNNNRG
;
A
#
# COMPACT_ATOMS: atom_id res chain seq x y z
N MET A 1 -16.84 0.42 -21.52
CA MET A 1 -16.74 -1.05 -21.69
C MET A 1 -16.64 -1.67 -20.31
N THR A 2 -17.76 -2.20 -19.85
CA THR A 2 -18.03 -2.67 -18.48
C THR A 2 -17.58 -4.11 -18.31
N ASN A 3 -16.69 -4.37 -17.34
CA ASN A 3 -16.28 -5.74 -17.00
C ASN A 3 -17.43 -6.49 -16.31
N SER A 4 -17.71 -7.67 -16.84
CA SER A 4 -18.77 -8.60 -16.48
C SER A 4 -18.51 -9.29 -15.14
N GLY A 5 -19.28 -8.91 -14.13
CA GLY A 5 -19.39 -9.67 -12.87
C GLY A 5 -20.25 -10.92 -13.09
N LYS A 6 -19.73 -12.09 -12.67
CA LYS A 6 -20.52 -13.33 -12.62
C LYS A 6 -21.65 -13.19 -11.60
N ILE A 7 -22.89 -13.35 -12.07
CA ILE A 7 -24.13 -13.30 -11.27
C ILE A 7 -24.39 -14.68 -10.67
N ILE A 8 -24.55 -14.76 -9.35
CA ILE A 8 -25.10 -15.93 -8.64
C ILE A 8 -26.20 -15.40 -7.69
N ASN A 9 -27.44 -15.85 -7.89
CA ASN A 9 -28.68 -15.44 -7.17
C ASN A 9 -28.68 -15.82 -5.66
N PRO A 10 -29.58 -15.27 -4.80
CA PRO A 10 -30.63 -14.28 -5.05
C PRO A 10 -30.30 -12.89 -4.47
N SER A 11 -30.84 -11.86 -5.12
CA SER A 11 -30.70 -10.44 -4.79
C SER A 11 -31.34 -10.07 -3.44
N LYS A 12 -30.63 -9.30 -2.61
CA LYS A 12 -31.24 -8.57 -1.49
C LYS A 12 -31.91 -7.30 -2.04
N LEU A 13 -33.14 -7.03 -1.59
CA LEU A 13 -33.88 -5.81 -1.88
C LEU A 13 -33.52 -4.74 -0.84
N ILE A 14 -33.06 -3.58 -1.29
CA ILE A 14 -33.02 -2.34 -0.50
C ILE A 14 -33.82 -1.31 -1.31
N ASP A 15 -34.84 -0.70 -0.71
CA ASP A 15 -35.74 0.27 -1.35
C ASP A 15 -36.25 -0.13 -2.75
N GLY A 16 -36.68 -1.39 -2.91
CA GLY A 16 -37.27 -1.87 -4.16
C GLY A 16 -36.28 -2.07 -5.32
N THR A 17 -34.98 -1.83 -5.13
CA THR A 17 -33.95 -2.11 -6.15
C THR A 17 -33.25 -3.44 -5.88
N HIS A 18 -33.11 -4.25 -6.94
CA HIS A 18 -32.36 -5.51 -6.89
C HIS A 18 -30.87 -5.23 -6.83
N ILE A 19 -30.25 -5.50 -5.69
CA ILE A 19 -28.79 -5.43 -5.57
C ILE A 19 -28.21 -6.79 -5.98
N ALA A 20 -27.34 -6.78 -6.98
CA ALA A 20 -26.58 -7.95 -7.39
C ALA A 20 -25.70 -8.43 -6.24
N ASN A 21 -25.72 -9.73 -5.96
CA ASN A 21 -24.87 -10.32 -4.93
C ASN A 21 -23.41 -10.34 -5.43
N VAL A 22 -22.64 -9.32 -5.06
CA VAL A 22 -21.25 -9.16 -5.48
C VAL A 22 -20.29 -9.67 -4.40
N GLN A 23 -19.24 -10.37 -4.80
CA GLN A 23 -18.22 -10.90 -3.88
C GLN A 23 -17.32 -9.81 -3.25
N GLY A 24 -17.42 -8.59 -3.77
CA GLY A 24 -16.84 -7.38 -3.22
C GLY A 24 -17.24 -6.17 -4.05
N PHE A 25 -17.15 -4.98 -3.45
CA PHE A 25 -17.37 -3.71 -4.10
C PHE A 25 -16.42 -2.65 -3.54
N GLU A 26 -16.14 -1.61 -4.33
CA GLU A 26 -15.36 -0.44 -3.91
C GLU A 26 -16.34 0.69 -3.58
N TYR A 27 -16.35 1.16 -2.34
CA TYR A 27 -17.17 2.29 -1.90
C TYR A 27 -16.27 3.47 -1.53
N LEU A 28 -16.33 4.57 -2.29
CA LEU A 28 -15.45 5.73 -2.07
C LEU A 28 -13.94 5.36 -1.98
N GLY A 29 -13.52 4.34 -2.74
CA GLY A 29 -12.14 3.84 -2.70
C GLY A 29 -11.84 2.81 -1.61
N LEU A 30 -12.84 2.46 -0.77
CA LEU A 30 -12.75 1.40 0.23
C LEU A 30 -13.15 0.05 -0.38
N PRO A 31 -12.24 -0.93 -0.47
CA PRO A 31 -12.61 -2.26 -0.89
C PRO A 31 -13.30 -3.02 0.23
N ILE A 32 -14.57 -3.36 0.01
CA ILE A 32 -15.36 -4.21 0.89
C ILE A 32 -15.57 -5.53 0.17
N GLY A 33 -14.91 -6.60 0.63
CA GLY A 33 -15.04 -7.91 0.00
C GLY A 33 -14.20 -8.99 0.65
N ASN A 34 -14.17 -10.15 0.01
CA ASN A 34 -13.35 -11.28 0.44
C ASN A 34 -11.85 -11.01 0.21
N ASN A 35 -10.97 -11.75 0.91
CA ASN A 35 -9.51 -11.63 0.73
C ASN A 35 -9.08 -11.76 -0.73
N ARG A 36 -9.72 -12.63 -1.51
CA ARG A 36 -9.46 -12.78 -2.94
C ARG A 36 -9.71 -11.49 -3.73
N PHE A 37 -10.83 -10.81 -3.45
CA PHE A 37 -11.15 -9.53 -4.07
C PHE A 37 -10.11 -8.45 -3.73
N ILE A 38 -9.65 -8.41 -2.47
CA ILE A 38 -8.60 -7.49 -2.03
C ILE A 38 -7.29 -7.75 -2.79
N MET A 39 -6.91 -9.02 -2.97
CA MET A 39 -5.69 -9.37 -3.74
C MET A 39 -5.81 -8.98 -5.22
N GLU A 40 -6.95 -9.27 -5.84
CA GLU A 40 -7.22 -8.89 -7.23
C GLU A 40 -7.16 -7.36 -7.41
N LEU A 41 -7.66 -6.59 -6.44
CA LEU A 41 -7.58 -5.14 -6.44
C LEU A 41 -6.15 -4.62 -6.29
N ILE A 42 -5.36 -5.17 -5.36
CA ILE A 42 -3.94 -4.81 -5.20
C ILE A 42 -3.20 -5.01 -6.53
N GLU A 43 -3.41 -6.16 -7.17
CA GLU A 43 -2.78 -6.48 -8.45
C GLU A 43 -3.23 -5.53 -9.57
N GLU A 44 -4.53 -5.21 -9.64
CA GLU A 44 -5.07 -4.28 -10.63
C GLU A 44 -4.45 -2.87 -10.46
N LYS A 45 -4.40 -2.37 -9.22
CA LYS A 45 -3.86 -1.04 -8.93
C LYS A 45 -2.35 -1.01 -9.15
N TRP A 46 -1.62 -2.09 -8.83
CA TRP A 46 -0.19 -2.17 -9.12
C TRP A 46 0.10 -2.23 -10.63
N LYS A 47 -0.68 -2.97 -11.42
CA LYS A 47 -0.59 -2.93 -12.89
C LYS A 47 -0.84 -1.52 -13.44
N LYS A 48 -1.72 -0.73 -12.83
CA LYS A 48 -1.92 0.68 -13.18
C LYS A 48 -0.67 1.52 -12.86
N VAL A 49 -0.02 1.30 -11.72
CA VAL A 49 1.28 1.93 -11.39
C VAL A 49 2.31 1.60 -12.47
N GLU A 50 2.46 0.32 -12.83
CA GLU A 50 3.42 -0.13 -13.86
C GLU A 50 3.14 0.48 -15.24
N ARG A 51 1.87 0.72 -15.57
CA ARG A 51 1.45 1.31 -16.85
C ARG A 51 1.53 2.83 -16.89
N SER A 52 1.41 3.49 -15.73
CA SER A 52 1.25 4.94 -15.62
C SER A 52 2.44 5.75 -16.15
N MET A 53 3.68 5.24 -16.09
CA MET A 53 4.80 5.93 -16.74
C MET A 53 4.69 5.89 -18.28
N TYR A 54 4.17 4.81 -18.85
CA TYR A 54 4.03 4.69 -20.30
C TYR A 54 2.97 5.64 -20.85
N SER A 55 1.92 5.95 -20.08
CA SER A 55 0.95 6.97 -20.51
C SER A 55 1.55 8.37 -20.63
N LEU A 56 2.66 8.65 -19.93
CA LEU A 56 3.36 9.93 -20.06
C LEU A 56 4.21 10.02 -21.35
N TYR A 57 4.36 8.94 -22.11
CA TYR A 57 5.16 8.95 -23.35
C TYR A 57 4.56 9.88 -24.40
N GLY A 58 3.23 10.02 -24.43
CA GLY A 58 2.54 10.97 -25.31
C GLY A 58 2.85 12.44 -24.98
N LEU A 59 3.29 12.73 -23.76
CA LEU A 59 3.73 14.07 -23.33
C LEU A 59 5.23 14.30 -23.57
N GLY A 60 5.91 13.38 -24.28
CA GLY A 60 7.35 13.43 -24.51
C GLY A 60 8.20 12.91 -23.34
N CYS A 61 7.57 12.46 -22.25
CA CYS A 61 8.27 11.92 -21.08
C CYS A 61 8.70 10.47 -21.31
N LYS A 62 9.76 10.27 -22.10
CA LYS A 62 10.41 8.95 -22.29
C LYS A 62 11.49 8.73 -21.21
N PRO A 63 11.32 7.78 -20.28
CA PRO A 63 12.25 7.56 -19.17
C PRO A 63 13.70 7.32 -19.59
N SER A 64 13.91 6.70 -20.76
CA SER A 64 15.24 6.43 -21.31
C SER A 64 16.02 7.68 -21.73
N VAL A 65 15.33 8.80 -21.96
CA VAL A 65 15.92 10.07 -22.42
C VAL A 65 15.91 11.11 -21.30
N MET A 66 15.03 10.95 -20.32
CA MET A 66 14.87 11.88 -19.22
C MET A 66 16.00 11.75 -18.19
N ASN A 67 16.26 12.85 -17.49
CA ASN A 67 17.15 12.84 -16.32
C ASN A 67 16.61 11.82 -15.30
N PRO A 68 17.44 10.89 -14.79
CA PRO A 68 17.02 9.90 -13.79
C PRO A 68 16.32 10.51 -12.56
N ASN A 69 16.75 11.69 -12.13
CA ASN A 69 16.12 12.39 -11.00
C ASN A 69 14.68 12.81 -11.32
N LEU A 70 14.41 13.23 -12.55
CA LEU A 70 13.06 13.57 -13.00
C LEU A 70 12.20 12.30 -13.12
N VAL A 71 12.77 11.19 -13.58
CA VAL A 71 12.10 9.88 -13.61
C VAL A 71 11.70 9.46 -12.18
N GLY A 72 12.63 9.55 -11.23
CA GLY A 72 12.34 9.27 -9.81
C GLY A 72 11.25 10.18 -9.24
N PHE A 73 11.30 11.48 -9.55
CA PHE A 73 10.29 12.44 -9.13
C PHE A 73 8.89 12.10 -9.69
N LEU A 74 8.78 11.87 -11.00
CA LEU A 74 7.52 11.50 -11.64
C LEU A 74 6.99 10.17 -11.13
N TYR A 75 7.85 9.18 -10.96
CA TYR A 75 7.46 7.89 -10.40
C TYR A 75 6.88 8.05 -8.99
N LYS A 76 7.53 8.85 -8.14
CA LYS A 76 7.09 9.13 -6.77
C LYS A 76 5.77 9.89 -6.71
N GLN A 77 5.59 10.88 -7.57
CA GLN A 77 4.46 11.81 -7.49
C GLN A 77 3.23 11.29 -8.25
N TYR A 78 3.44 10.70 -9.42
CA TYR A 78 2.37 10.28 -10.32
C TYR A 78 2.08 8.78 -10.22
N CYS A 79 3.09 7.93 -10.28
CA CYS A 79 2.86 6.48 -10.32
C CYS A 79 2.52 5.93 -8.94
N GLN A 80 3.34 6.24 -7.95
CA GLN A 80 3.13 5.75 -6.58
C GLN A 80 1.87 6.32 -5.92
N SER A 81 1.36 7.49 -6.34
CA SER A 81 0.15 8.08 -5.76
C SER A 81 -1.10 7.21 -6.00
N ILE A 82 -1.17 6.52 -7.14
CA ILE A 82 -2.23 5.53 -7.45
C ILE A 82 -2.29 4.45 -6.37
N PHE A 83 -1.12 3.98 -5.92
CA PHE A 83 -1.03 2.96 -4.89
C PHE A 83 -1.24 3.53 -3.48
N ARG A 84 -0.73 4.73 -3.20
CA ARG A 84 -0.89 5.36 -1.87
C ARG A 84 -2.34 5.53 -1.45
N HIS A 85 -3.22 5.86 -2.38
CA HIS A 85 -4.65 6.02 -2.10
C HIS A 85 -5.30 4.78 -1.49
N ILE A 86 -4.83 3.58 -1.84
CA ILE A 86 -5.42 2.33 -1.35
C ILE A 86 -4.76 1.81 -0.06
N LEU A 87 -3.60 2.33 0.32
CA LEU A 87 -2.81 1.77 1.42
C LEU A 87 -3.45 1.94 2.78
N ASP A 88 -4.23 3.00 3.00
CA ASP A 88 -4.83 3.28 4.30
C ASP A 88 -5.79 2.16 4.72
N ASN A 89 -6.53 1.63 3.75
CA ASN A 89 -7.68 0.77 3.99
C ASN A 89 -7.37 -0.73 3.90
N ILE A 90 -6.24 -1.09 3.29
CA ILE A 90 -5.95 -2.48 2.93
C ILE A 90 -4.92 -3.07 3.89
N TYR A 91 -5.13 -4.35 4.25
CA TYR A 91 -4.10 -5.19 4.83
C TYR A 91 -3.32 -5.87 3.71
N ILE A 92 -1.99 -5.68 3.69
CA ILE A 92 -1.11 -6.36 2.74
C ILE A 92 -0.19 -7.29 3.54
N PRO A 93 -0.24 -8.62 3.31
CA PRO A 93 0.69 -9.55 3.92
C PRO A 93 2.15 -9.23 3.57
N SER A 94 3.07 -9.58 4.46
CA SER A 94 4.51 -9.34 4.27
C SER A 94 5.05 -9.97 2.98
N SER A 95 4.60 -11.18 2.63
CA SER A 95 5.01 -11.86 1.38
C SER A 95 4.69 -11.04 0.13
N ILE A 96 3.52 -10.39 0.10
CA ILE A 96 3.09 -9.56 -1.02
C ILE A 96 3.83 -8.23 -1.03
N LEU A 97 4.08 -7.64 0.14
CA LEU A 97 4.91 -6.42 0.23
C LEU A 97 6.33 -6.66 -0.34
N GLU A 98 6.91 -7.83 -0.06
CA GLU A 98 8.23 -8.22 -0.59
C GLU A 98 8.20 -8.44 -2.12
N GLU A 99 7.12 -9.02 -2.65
CA GLU A 99 6.90 -9.15 -4.09
C GLU A 99 6.78 -7.76 -4.76
N LEU A 100 5.99 -6.86 -4.17
CA LEU A 100 5.79 -5.50 -4.68
C LEU A 100 7.09 -4.68 -4.66
N ASP A 101 7.89 -4.80 -3.59
CA ASP A 101 9.23 -4.19 -3.53
C ASP A 101 10.11 -4.72 -4.68
N THR A 102 10.09 -6.03 -4.95
CA THR A 102 10.86 -6.65 -6.05
C THR A 102 10.40 -6.13 -7.41
N ARG A 103 9.08 -6.03 -7.63
CA ARG A 103 8.51 -5.48 -8.87
C ARG A 103 8.86 -4.01 -9.05
N GLN A 104 8.79 -3.21 -7.98
CA GLN A 104 9.22 -1.81 -7.97
C GLN A 104 10.69 -1.69 -8.40
N ASN A 105 11.56 -2.51 -7.81
CA ASN A 105 12.99 -2.53 -8.12
C ASN A 105 13.23 -2.78 -9.61
N ILE A 106 12.60 -3.83 -10.16
CA ILE A 106 12.73 -4.20 -11.58
C ILE A 106 12.20 -3.06 -12.47
N HIS A 107 11.07 -2.47 -12.10
CA HIS A 107 10.42 -1.44 -12.90
C HIS A 107 11.25 -0.15 -12.98
N ILE A 108 11.78 0.33 -11.85
CA ILE A 108 12.65 1.52 -11.80
C ILE A 108 13.96 1.26 -12.55
N LYS A 109 14.59 0.09 -12.35
CA LYS A 109 15.82 -0.29 -13.08
C LYS A 109 15.58 -0.25 -14.60
N ARG A 110 14.42 -0.74 -15.08
CA ARG A 110 14.05 -0.69 -16.50
C ARG A 110 13.87 0.74 -17.02
N MET A 111 13.27 1.63 -16.23
CA MET A 111 13.07 3.03 -16.65
C MET A 111 14.38 3.79 -16.87
N ILE A 112 15.37 3.53 -16.01
CA ILE A 112 16.68 4.20 -16.03
C ILE A 112 17.70 3.42 -16.88
N VAL A 113 17.28 2.32 -17.50
CA VAL A 113 18.11 1.47 -18.37
C VAL A 113 19.31 0.87 -17.60
N LEU A 114 19.07 0.44 -16.36
CA LEU A 114 20.04 -0.28 -15.54
C LEU A 114 19.85 -1.80 -15.64
N LYS A 115 20.96 -2.54 -15.46
CA LYS A 115 20.91 -4.01 -15.42
C LYS A 115 20.04 -4.51 -14.26
N LYS A 116 19.32 -5.61 -14.47
CA LYS A 116 18.42 -6.22 -13.48
C LYS A 116 19.10 -6.48 -12.12
N PHE A 117 20.37 -6.89 -12.14
CA PHE A 117 21.15 -7.28 -10.95
C PHE A 117 21.89 -6.12 -10.25
N THR A 118 21.66 -4.87 -10.68
CA THR A 118 22.29 -3.70 -10.03
C THR A 118 21.76 -3.54 -8.60
N HIS A 119 22.62 -3.17 -7.65
CA HIS A 119 22.16 -2.87 -6.28
C HIS A 119 21.15 -1.72 -6.29
N ILE A 120 19.98 -1.94 -5.69
CA ILE A 120 18.89 -0.96 -5.68
C ILE A 120 19.06 0.11 -4.59
N THR A 121 19.74 -0.22 -3.48
CA THR A 121 19.88 0.68 -2.33
C THR A 121 20.51 2.02 -2.70
N PRO A 122 21.64 2.08 -3.44
CA PRO A 122 22.20 3.35 -3.88
C PRO A 122 21.28 4.11 -4.85
N LEU A 123 20.52 3.38 -5.67
CA LEU A 123 19.55 3.98 -6.60
C LEU A 123 18.41 4.66 -5.85
N TYR A 124 17.90 4.05 -4.78
CA TYR A 124 16.85 4.65 -3.95
C TYR A 124 17.34 5.90 -3.22
N GLU A 125 18.58 5.90 -2.75
CA GLU A 125 19.18 7.10 -2.14
C GLU A 125 19.35 8.23 -3.16
N ALA A 126 19.90 7.93 -4.33
CA ALA A 126 20.10 8.91 -5.40
C ALA A 126 18.78 9.53 -5.86
N LEU A 127 17.77 8.70 -6.07
CA LEU A 127 16.45 9.12 -6.56
C LEU A 127 15.50 9.61 -5.46
N LYS A 128 15.92 9.54 -4.19
CA LYS A 128 15.08 9.84 -3.01
C LYS A 128 13.75 9.06 -3.02
N LEU A 129 13.83 7.80 -3.45
CA LEU A 129 12.70 6.87 -3.52
C LEU A 129 12.62 6.01 -2.27
N GLU A 130 11.39 5.63 -1.94
CA GLU A 130 11.08 4.73 -0.83
C GLU A 130 10.49 3.45 -1.39
N SER A 131 10.77 2.33 -0.71
CA SER A 131 10.21 1.03 -1.07
C SER A 131 8.70 1.02 -0.79
N VAL A 132 7.94 0.15 -1.48
CA VAL A 132 6.51 -0.06 -1.23
C VAL A 132 6.27 -0.40 0.24
N SER A 133 7.09 -1.28 0.81
CA SER A 133 7.01 -1.62 2.23
C SER A 133 7.22 -0.41 3.14
N GLN A 134 8.23 0.43 2.87
CA GLN A 134 8.45 1.66 3.65
C GLN A 134 7.24 2.59 3.59
N ILE A 135 6.69 2.80 2.39
CA ILE A 135 5.51 3.64 2.16
C ILE A 135 4.31 3.07 2.92
N TYR A 136 4.07 1.76 2.82
CA TYR A 136 2.98 1.06 3.52
C TYR A 136 3.03 1.30 5.03
N TYR A 137 4.16 0.99 5.68
CA TYR A 137 4.26 1.13 7.13
C TYR A 137 4.22 2.60 7.58
N LYS A 138 4.81 3.53 6.81
CA LYS A 138 4.69 4.97 7.11
C LYS A 138 3.25 5.46 7.02
N HIS A 139 2.47 4.96 6.06
CA HIS A 139 1.04 5.26 5.96
C HIS A 139 0.27 4.72 7.16
N LYS A 140 0.56 3.50 7.63
CA LYS A 140 -0.10 2.95 8.83
C LYS A 140 0.20 3.75 10.10
N VAL A 141 1.45 4.19 10.26
CA VAL A 141 1.83 5.08 11.36
C VAL A 141 1.17 6.45 11.24
N PHE A 142 1.07 7.00 10.03
CA PHE A 142 0.37 8.26 9.78
C PHE A 142 -1.13 8.14 10.12
N PHE A 143 -1.78 7.04 9.73
CA PHE A 143 -3.18 6.81 10.05
C PHE A 143 -3.40 6.65 11.57
N LEU A 144 -2.52 5.90 12.25
CA LEU A 144 -2.54 5.82 13.71
C LEU A 144 -2.40 7.21 14.36
N GLU A 145 -1.46 8.03 13.87
CA GLU A 145 -1.28 9.40 14.33
C GLU A 145 -2.56 10.22 14.19
N GLN A 146 -3.30 10.10 13.07
CA GLN A 146 -4.58 10.79 12.90
C GLN A 146 -5.65 10.30 13.88
N LEU A 147 -5.73 8.98 14.12
CA LEU A 147 -6.69 8.42 15.08
C LEU A 147 -6.41 8.89 16.50
N LEU A 148 -5.14 9.01 16.89
CA LEU A 148 -4.75 9.43 18.24
C LEU A 148 -4.96 10.93 18.50
N ARG A 149 -5.12 11.76 17.45
CA ARG A 149 -5.42 13.20 17.60
C ARG A 149 -6.84 13.47 18.10
N ASN A 150 -7.79 12.58 17.83
CA ASN A 150 -9.16 12.70 18.31
C ASN A 150 -9.38 11.77 19.51
N GLN A 151 -9.77 12.34 20.64
CA GLN A 151 -9.96 11.60 21.90
C GLN A 151 -10.99 10.46 21.76
N SER A 152 -12.12 10.71 21.09
CA SER A 152 -13.14 9.67 20.88
C SER A 152 -12.62 8.53 20.01
N CYS A 153 -11.84 8.85 18.96
CA CYS A 153 -11.22 7.83 18.11
C CYS A 153 -10.18 7.02 18.88
N LYS A 154 -9.39 7.67 19.74
CA LYS A 154 -8.41 7.02 20.61
C LYS A 154 -9.08 6.05 21.59
N ASP A 155 -10.15 6.47 22.25
CA ASP A 155 -10.86 5.63 23.23
C ASP A 155 -11.48 4.40 22.57
N VAL A 156 -12.11 4.58 21.39
CA VAL A 156 -12.63 3.48 20.58
C VAL A 156 -11.50 2.53 20.15
N LEU A 157 -10.37 3.06 19.70
CA LEU A 157 -9.22 2.25 19.28
C LEU A 157 -8.65 1.42 20.45
N LEU A 158 -8.49 2.03 21.63
CA LEU A 158 -8.02 1.34 22.84
C LEU A 158 -9.00 0.26 23.29
N TYR A 159 -10.30 0.55 23.25
CA TYR A 159 -11.36 -0.41 23.55
C TYR A 159 -11.32 -1.62 22.60
N ILE A 160 -11.24 -1.39 21.28
CA ILE A 160 -11.15 -2.45 20.27
C ILE A 160 -9.87 -3.28 20.47
N ARG A 161 -8.75 -2.64 20.80
CA ARG A 161 -7.48 -3.33 21.09
C ARG A 161 -7.58 -4.21 22.33
N GLY A 162 -8.19 -3.72 23.41
CA GLY A 162 -8.38 -4.49 24.65
C GLY A 162 -9.25 -5.74 24.47
N LYS A 163 -10.17 -5.72 23.50
CA LYS A 163 -11.08 -6.83 23.18
C LYS A 163 -10.69 -7.62 21.92
N GLN A 164 -9.44 -7.50 21.46
CA GLN A 164 -8.99 -8.08 20.19
C GLN A 164 -9.20 -9.61 20.11
N THR A 165 -9.15 -10.32 21.24
CA THR A 165 -9.42 -11.76 21.32
C THR A 165 -10.88 -12.12 21.04
N GLN A 166 -11.84 -11.22 21.30
CA GLN A 166 -13.27 -11.45 21.06
C GLN A 166 -13.69 -11.14 19.62
N PHE A 167 -13.00 -10.21 18.95
CA PHE A 167 -13.32 -9.77 17.59
C PHE A 167 -12.53 -10.48 16.47
N ASN A 168 -11.58 -11.35 16.83
CA ASN A 168 -10.65 -11.97 15.88
C ASN A 168 -11.32 -13.11 15.08
N LYS A 169 -12.00 -12.74 13.98
CA LYS A 169 -12.36 -13.69 12.91
C LYS A 169 -11.65 -13.43 11.58
N LYS A 170 -11.03 -12.25 11.37
CA LYS A 170 -10.34 -11.90 10.12
C LYS A 170 -9.08 -11.08 10.41
N ASN A 171 -7.92 -11.55 9.94
CA ASN A 171 -6.56 -11.00 10.16
C ASN A 171 -6.30 -9.62 9.51
N THR A 172 -7.31 -8.77 9.36
CA THR A 172 -7.22 -7.51 8.59
C THR A 172 -7.21 -6.25 9.45
N CYS A 173 -7.37 -6.36 10.78
CA CYS A 173 -7.49 -5.18 11.64
C CYS A 173 -6.18 -4.39 11.74
N LEU A 174 -6.27 -3.06 11.84
CA LEU A 174 -5.13 -2.15 11.95
C LEU A 174 -4.13 -2.59 13.04
N CYS A 175 -4.64 -3.03 14.19
CA CYS A 175 -3.81 -3.53 15.29
C CYS A 175 -2.94 -4.73 14.91
N VAL A 176 -3.40 -5.64 14.05
CA VAL A 176 -2.58 -6.75 13.52
C VAL A 176 -1.51 -6.23 12.55
N GLN A 177 -1.88 -5.26 11.71
CA GLN A 177 -0.93 -4.65 10.76
C GLN A 177 0.19 -3.91 11.51
N LEU A 178 -0.14 -3.20 12.58
CA LEU A 178 0.82 -2.54 13.46
C LEU A 178 1.67 -3.56 14.22
N LYS A 179 1.12 -4.66 14.72
CA LYS A 179 1.92 -5.73 15.35
C LYS A 179 3.01 -6.28 14.41
N SER A 180 2.73 -6.42 13.12
CA SER A 180 3.76 -6.82 12.14
C SER A 180 4.91 -5.81 12.07
N LEU A 181 4.61 -4.52 12.17
CA LEU A 181 5.61 -3.46 12.21
C LEU A 181 6.36 -3.45 13.55
N GLU A 182 5.65 -3.58 14.67
CA GLU A 182 6.20 -3.62 16.03
C GLU A 182 7.19 -4.78 16.17
N ASN A 183 6.83 -5.97 15.69
CA ASN A 183 7.71 -7.14 15.68
C ASN A 183 8.98 -6.92 14.85
N ARG A 184 8.89 -6.11 13.79
CA ARG A 184 10.04 -5.81 12.93
C ARG A 184 10.96 -4.75 13.51
N LEU A 185 10.40 -3.75 14.18
CA LEU A 185 11.15 -2.64 14.78
C LEU A 185 11.52 -2.88 16.24
N PHE A 186 11.00 -3.94 16.86
CA PHE A 186 11.13 -4.26 18.29
C PHE A 186 10.67 -3.12 19.21
N ILE A 187 9.64 -2.37 18.80
CA ILE A 187 9.05 -1.25 19.55
C ILE A 187 7.53 -1.30 19.51
N ASN A 188 6.86 -0.72 20.51
CA ASN A 188 5.42 -0.52 20.49
C ASN A 188 5.09 0.81 19.77
N CYS A 189 4.24 0.76 18.75
CA CYS A 189 3.94 1.95 17.94
C CYS A 189 3.11 3.00 18.68
N PHE A 190 2.52 2.65 19.82
CA PHE A 190 1.69 3.54 20.64
C PHE A 190 2.48 4.33 21.69
N ASP A 191 3.67 3.85 22.07
CA ASP A 191 4.45 4.40 23.19
C ASP A 191 5.49 5.43 22.72
N HIS A 192 5.64 5.59 21.41
CA HIS A 192 6.69 6.42 20.81
C HIS A 192 6.12 7.46 19.86
N GLU A 193 6.84 8.58 19.73
CA GLU A 193 6.45 9.62 18.78
C GLU A 193 6.46 9.10 17.33
N PRO A 194 5.46 9.47 16.51
CA PRO A 194 5.40 9.07 15.09
C PRO A 194 6.65 9.45 14.30
N LYS A 195 7.34 10.54 14.68
CA LYS A 195 8.60 10.96 14.05
C LYS A 195 9.71 9.93 14.27
N LEU A 196 9.85 9.42 15.49
CA LEU A 196 10.83 8.38 15.84
C LEU A 196 10.53 7.08 15.07
N ILE A 197 9.27 6.66 15.03
CA ILE A 197 8.85 5.45 14.31
C ILE A 197 9.14 5.57 12.81
N LYS A 198 8.82 6.72 12.20
CA LYS A 198 9.11 6.98 10.77
C LYS A 198 10.63 6.96 10.47
N ALA A 199 11.46 7.41 11.42
CA ALA A 199 12.92 7.33 11.31
C ALA A 199 13.42 5.87 11.43
N LEU A 200 12.89 5.10 12.38
CA LEU A 200 13.21 3.69 12.56
C LEU A 200 12.80 2.84 11.35
N ILE A 201 11.65 3.12 10.73
CA ILE A 201 11.26 2.50 9.44
C ILE A 201 12.32 2.80 8.38
N LYS A 202 12.73 4.06 8.25
CA LYS A 202 13.76 4.42 7.25
C LYS A 202 15.06 3.65 7.49
N PHE A 203 15.49 3.52 8.74
CA PHE A 203 16.70 2.78 9.12
C PHE A 203 16.57 1.27 8.89
N SER A 204 15.51 0.64 9.39
CA SER A 204 15.27 -0.82 9.27
C SER A 204 15.29 -1.29 7.82
N PHE A 205 14.68 -0.51 6.92
CA PHE A 205 14.59 -0.87 5.51
C PHE A 205 15.83 -0.50 4.70
N LYS A 206 16.73 0.35 5.23
CA LYS A 206 18.00 0.68 4.59
C LYS A 206 18.97 -0.51 4.58
N ASN A 207 18.87 -1.36 5.60
CA ASN A 207 19.77 -2.51 5.78
C ASN A 207 19.32 -3.76 4.98
N ASN A 208 18.11 -3.75 4.40
CA ASN A 208 17.64 -4.85 3.57
C ASN A 208 18.11 -4.67 2.13
N ASN A 209 19.33 -5.12 1.84
CA ASN A 209 19.85 -5.28 0.49
C ASN A 209 19.14 -6.45 -0.23
N ARG A 210 17.89 -6.25 -0.65
CA ARG A 210 17.19 -7.20 -1.51
C ARG A 210 17.36 -6.73 -2.97
N GLY A 211 18.36 -7.33 -3.62
CA GLY A 211 18.78 -7.05 -5.00
C GLY A 211 17.75 -7.50 -6.04
#